data_AF-A0A9N8K4X2-F1
#
_entry.id   AF-A0A9N8K4X2-F1
#
_cell.length_a   1.000
_cell.length_b   1.000
_cell.length_c   1.000
_cell.angle_alpha   90.00
_cell.angle_beta   90.00
_cell.angle_gamma   90.00
#
_symmetry.space_group_name_H-M   'P 1'
#
loop_
_entity.id
_entity.type
_entity.pdbx_description
1 polymer ?
#
loop_
_entity_poly.entity_id
_entity_poly.type
_entity_poly.pdbx_seq_one_letter_code
_entity_poly.pdbx_strand_id
1 'polypeptide(L)'
;MRDIINTWKDSSTWGLYLIGLIAYIPAAPVSGYLSLTLKRLGFSTFNSNMLTIPAAVLQIILMLGLAYSSNYFLERTWHCIIGEFFIMPLLIALLALPAGGYNWGRFSISTMISGYPYFHPIVVAWLSENTFDVKKRAISAATYNVIVQIGSIISSQIYRKDDAPYYYRGNKVLVSICALSLVVFVVQREYLRYMNRRKEKEWSQMSKAEQLAYQSDQAERENDGNKRLDFRFQY
;
A
#
# COMPACT_ATOMS: atom_id res chain seq x y z
N MET A 1 7.12 2.24 27.16
CA MET A 1 7.01 3.57 26.50
C MET A 1 8.27 3.97 25.73
N ARG A 2 9.49 3.83 26.28
CA ARG A 2 10.74 4.17 25.56
C ARG A 2 10.88 3.45 24.21
N ASP A 3 10.56 2.16 24.16
CA ASP A 3 10.63 1.36 22.93
C ASP A 3 9.68 1.86 21.83
N ILE A 4 8.48 2.32 22.20
CA ILE A 4 7.49 2.88 21.27
C ILE A 4 8.04 4.18 20.64
N ILE A 5 8.55 5.08 21.48
CA ILE A 5 9.14 6.35 21.02
C ILE A 5 10.35 6.09 20.12
N ASN A 6 11.17 5.09 20.46
CA ASN A 6 12.32 4.72 19.64
C ASN A 6 11.90 4.16 18.28
N THR A 7 10.85 3.35 18.22
CA THR A 7 10.28 2.88 16.94
C THR A 7 9.74 4.02 16.10
N TRP A 8 9.00 4.96 16.70
CA TRP A 8 8.46 6.11 15.97
C TRP A 8 9.52 7.14 15.56
N LYS A 9 10.70 7.14 16.18
CA LYS A 9 11.83 7.97 15.73
C LYS A 9 12.56 7.38 14.53
N ASP A 10 12.29 6.12 14.16
CA ASP A 10 12.90 5.52 12.99
C ASP A 10 12.27 6.07 11.69
N SER A 11 13.01 6.96 11.02
CA SER A 11 12.57 7.57 9.76
C SER A 11 12.32 6.57 8.62
N SER A 12 12.88 5.35 8.69
CA SER A 12 12.78 4.36 7.61
C SER A 12 11.37 3.79 7.44
N THR A 13 10.56 3.78 8.51
CA THR A 13 9.22 3.18 8.53
C THR A 13 8.11 4.18 8.20
N TRP A 14 8.34 5.48 8.36
CA TRP A 14 7.32 6.51 8.16
C TRP A 14 6.78 6.59 6.73
N GLY A 15 7.62 6.37 5.70
CA GLY A 15 7.11 6.31 4.34
C GLY A 15 6.22 5.09 4.09
N LEU A 16 6.50 3.95 4.75
CA LEU A 16 5.63 2.77 4.71
C LEU A 16 4.30 3.02 5.45
N TYR A 17 4.33 3.77 6.56
CA TYR A 17 3.12 4.22 7.23
C TYR A 17 2.29 5.16 6.36
N LEU A 18 2.93 6.11 5.67
CA LEU A 18 2.24 7.00 4.74
C LEU A 18 1.62 6.22 3.57
N ILE A 19 2.34 5.24 3.01
CA ILE A 19 1.78 4.30 2.02
C ILE A 19 0.55 3.58 2.61
N GLY A 20 0.65 3.07 3.83
CA GLY A 20 -0.47 2.41 4.52
C GLY A 20 -1.71 3.30 4.68
N LEU A 21 -1.49 4.60 4.89
CA LEU A 21 -2.56 5.59 5.03
C LEU A 21 -3.31 5.82 3.70
N ILE A 22 -2.56 5.97 2.59
CA ILE A 22 -3.12 6.53 1.35
C ILE A 22 -3.35 5.51 0.24
N ALA A 23 -2.56 4.44 0.15
CA ALA A 23 -2.51 3.57 -1.03
C ALA A 23 -3.76 2.69 -1.21
N TYR A 24 -4.54 2.48 -0.15
CA TYR A 24 -5.78 1.68 -0.21
C TYR A 24 -7.03 2.54 -0.40
N ILE A 25 -6.91 3.87 -0.25
CA ILE A 25 -8.01 4.81 -0.40
C ILE A 25 -8.61 4.79 -1.82
N PRO A 26 -7.84 4.72 -2.92
CA PRO A 26 -8.40 4.77 -4.27
C PRO A 26 -9.45 3.69 -4.59
N ALA A 27 -9.27 2.47 -4.07
CA ALA A 27 -10.19 1.35 -4.33
C ALA A 27 -11.35 1.25 -3.33
N ALA A 28 -11.14 1.62 -2.06
CA ALA A 28 -12.08 1.33 -0.98
C ALA A 28 -13.50 1.91 -1.19
N PRO A 29 -13.70 3.17 -1.63
CA PRO A 29 -15.03 3.72 -1.85
C PRO A 29 -15.75 3.05 -3.02
N VAL A 30 -15.02 2.70 -4.09
CA VAL A 30 -15.61 2.02 -5.25
C VAL A 30 -16.15 0.65 -4.82
N SER A 31 -15.37 -0.12 -4.07
CA SER A 31 -15.79 -1.43 -3.55
C SER A 31 -16.99 -1.32 -2.61
N GLY A 32 -16.97 -0.36 -1.68
CA GLY A 32 -18.07 -0.16 -0.72
C GLY A 32 -19.39 0.27 -1.36
N TYR A 33 -19.33 0.98 -2.49
CA TYR A 33 -20.51 1.49 -3.20
C TYR A 33 -20.93 0.65 -4.41
N LEU A 34 -20.22 -0.45 -4.72
CA LEU A 34 -20.53 -1.33 -5.85
C LEU A 34 -21.96 -1.88 -5.75
N SER A 35 -22.32 -2.44 -4.59
CA SER A 35 -23.67 -2.99 -4.35
C SER A 35 -24.76 -1.91 -4.37
N LEU A 36 -24.47 -0.70 -3.86
CA LEU A 36 -25.41 0.42 -3.90
C LEU A 36 -25.66 0.89 -5.34
N THR A 37 -24.59 0.95 -6.13
CA THR A 37 -24.67 1.29 -7.55
C THR A 37 -25.53 0.28 -8.29
N LEU A 38 -25.32 -1.02 -8.06
CA LEU A 38 -26.13 -2.09 -8.64
C LEU A 38 -27.61 -2.03 -8.24
N LYS A 39 -27.92 -1.77 -6.97
CA LYS A 39 -29.31 -1.59 -6.53
C LYS A 39 -30.00 -0.44 -7.27
N ARG A 40 -29.28 0.68 -7.50
CA ARG A 40 -29.80 1.82 -8.27
C ARG A 40 -30.03 1.51 -9.74
N LEU A 41 -29.38 0.47 -10.27
CA LEU A 41 -29.60 -0.04 -11.62
C LEU A 41 -30.83 -0.95 -11.74
N GLY A 42 -31.57 -1.17 -10.65
CA GLY A 42 -32.79 -1.99 -10.62
C GLY A 42 -32.56 -3.44 -10.23
N PHE A 43 -31.33 -3.84 -9.86
CA PHE A 43 -31.08 -5.17 -9.34
C PHE A 43 -31.62 -5.32 -7.92
N SER A 44 -32.17 -6.48 -7.61
CA SER A 44 -32.53 -6.84 -6.23
C SER A 44 -31.30 -6.82 -5.32
N THR A 45 -31.49 -6.70 -4.00
CA THR A 45 -30.39 -6.78 -3.03
C THR A 45 -29.62 -8.09 -3.16
N PHE A 46 -30.32 -9.20 -3.38
CA PHE A 46 -29.72 -10.51 -3.57
C PHE A 46 -28.84 -10.55 -4.82
N ASN A 47 -29.35 -10.12 -5.98
CA ASN A 47 -28.61 -10.11 -7.23
C ASN A 47 -27.41 -9.15 -7.17
N SER A 48 -27.57 -8.00 -6.52
CA SER A 48 -26.50 -7.01 -6.36
C SER A 48 -25.32 -7.56 -5.55
N ASN A 49 -25.60 -8.33 -4.49
CA ASN A 49 -24.55 -8.99 -3.70
C ASN A 49 -23.89 -10.13 -4.48
N MET A 50 -24.66 -10.89 -5.28
CA MET A 50 -24.08 -11.94 -6.12
C MET A 50 -23.12 -11.37 -7.17
N LEU A 51 -23.42 -10.18 -7.69
CA LEU A 51 -22.58 -9.46 -8.65
C LEU A 51 -21.28 -8.88 -8.05
N THR A 52 -21.07 -8.94 -6.73
CA THR A 52 -19.76 -8.61 -6.13
C THR A 52 -18.81 -9.82 -6.10
N ILE A 53 -19.31 -11.04 -6.29
CA ILE A 53 -18.49 -12.27 -6.29
C ILE A 53 -17.38 -12.21 -7.35
N PRO A 54 -17.63 -11.77 -8.60
CA PRO A 54 -16.56 -11.66 -9.60
C PRO A 54 -15.41 -10.74 -9.16
N ALA A 55 -15.71 -9.61 -8.51
CA ALA A 55 -14.69 -8.72 -7.97
C ALA A 55 -13.84 -9.43 -6.89
N ALA A 56 -14.49 -10.17 -5.98
CA ALA A 56 -13.78 -10.90 -4.93
C ALA A 56 -12.88 -12.01 -5.49
N VAL A 57 -13.37 -12.78 -6.47
CA VAL A 57 -12.58 -13.83 -7.14
C VAL A 57 -11.38 -13.22 -7.86
N LEU A 58 -11.59 -12.11 -8.59
CA LEU A 58 -10.52 -11.40 -9.28
C LEU A 58 -9.48 -10.88 -8.28
N GLN A 59 -9.91 -10.28 -7.18
CA GLN A 59 -9.04 -9.79 -6.12
C GLN A 59 -8.16 -10.91 -5.56
N ILE A 60 -8.73 -12.08 -5.28
CA ILE A 60 -7.98 -13.24 -4.75
C ILE A 60 -6.89 -13.67 -5.75
N ILE A 61 -7.26 -13.86 -7.02
CA ILE A 61 -6.34 -14.34 -8.06
C ILE A 61 -5.20 -13.32 -8.26
N LEU A 62 -5.54 -12.04 -8.44
CA LEU A 62 -4.57 -10.98 -8.71
C LEU A 62 -3.68 -10.70 -7.49
N MET A 63 -4.23 -10.72 -6.28
CA MET A 63 -3.45 -10.59 -5.04
C MET A 63 -2.44 -11.74 -4.89
N LEU A 64 -2.88 -12.99 -5.08
CA LEU A 64 -1.99 -14.15 -4.95
C LEU A 64 -0.91 -14.13 -6.04
N GLY A 65 -1.28 -13.81 -7.28
CA GLY A 65 -0.32 -13.64 -8.37
C GLY A 65 0.71 -12.56 -8.08
N LEU A 66 0.26 -11.41 -7.54
CA LEU A 66 1.15 -10.31 -7.18
C LEU A 66 2.08 -10.69 -6.02
N ALA A 67 1.56 -11.34 -4.97
CA ALA A 67 2.33 -11.78 -3.82
C ALA A 67 3.40 -12.82 -4.21
N TYR A 68 3.03 -13.80 -5.03
CA TYR A 68 3.97 -14.80 -5.55
C TYR A 68 5.07 -14.15 -6.40
N SER A 69 4.68 -13.24 -7.30
CA SER A 69 5.63 -12.49 -8.12
C SER A 69 6.58 -11.64 -7.28
N SER A 70 6.08 -10.95 -6.25
CA SER A 70 6.91 -10.11 -5.38
C SER A 70 7.94 -10.93 -4.60
N ASN A 71 7.54 -12.10 -4.09
CA ASN A 71 8.45 -13.02 -3.42
C ASN A 71 9.53 -13.58 -4.37
N TYR A 72 9.19 -13.82 -5.65
CA TYR A 72 10.14 -14.34 -6.62
C TYR A 72 11.17 -13.30 -7.07
N PHE A 73 10.74 -12.07 -7.35
CA PHE A 73 11.62 -10.99 -7.84
C PHE A 73 12.35 -10.26 -6.72
N LEU A 74 11.94 -10.43 -5.45
CA LEU A 74 12.49 -9.73 -4.29
C LEU A 74 12.51 -8.20 -4.45
N GLU A 75 11.62 -7.65 -5.28
CA GLU A 75 11.42 -6.23 -5.47
C GLU A 75 10.00 -5.93 -5.00
N ARG A 76 9.86 -5.12 -3.94
CA ARG A 76 8.54 -4.91 -3.30
C ARG A 76 7.85 -3.69 -3.90
N THR A 77 8.64 -2.64 -4.18
CA THR A 77 8.10 -1.37 -4.67
C THR A 77 7.42 -1.52 -6.03
N TRP A 78 8.04 -2.21 -6.99
CA TRP A 78 7.49 -2.32 -8.35
C TRP A 78 6.15 -3.07 -8.37
N HIS A 79 5.99 -4.09 -7.53
CA HIS A 79 4.74 -4.84 -7.42
C HIS A 79 3.62 -4.01 -6.81
N CYS A 80 3.90 -3.20 -5.79
CA CYS A 80 2.91 -2.27 -5.25
C CYS A 80 2.52 -1.19 -6.29
N ILE A 81 3.50 -0.67 -7.05
CA ILE A 81 3.28 0.30 -8.13
C ILE A 81 2.35 -0.27 -9.21
N ILE A 82 2.49 -1.55 -9.58
CA ILE A 82 1.60 -2.21 -10.54
C ILE A 82 0.13 -2.14 -10.09
N GLY A 83 -0.15 -2.29 -8.79
CA GLY A 83 -1.52 -2.20 -8.29
C GLY A 83 -2.12 -0.80 -8.41
N GLU A 84 -1.34 0.24 -8.16
CA GLU A 84 -1.78 1.62 -8.34
C GLU A 84 -1.94 1.98 -9.83
N PHE A 85 -1.02 1.54 -10.69
CA PHE A 85 -1.14 1.68 -12.14
C PHE A 85 -2.33 0.90 -12.72
N PHE A 86 -2.79 -0.17 -12.05
CA PHE A 86 -4.01 -0.87 -12.44
C PHE A 86 -5.26 -0.05 -12.14
N ILE A 87 -5.32 0.60 -10.96
CA ILE A 87 -6.50 1.38 -10.53
C ILE A 87 -6.60 2.71 -11.28
N MET A 88 -5.49 3.43 -11.47
CA MET A 88 -5.48 4.77 -12.04
C MET A 88 -6.24 4.91 -13.38
N PRO A 89 -5.96 4.12 -14.44
CA PRO A 89 -6.68 4.24 -15.71
C PRO A 89 -8.16 3.88 -15.57
N LEU A 90 -8.52 2.98 -14.64
CA LEU A 90 -9.91 2.61 -14.39
C LEU A 90 -10.69 3.74 -13.72
N LEU A 91 -10.08 4.45 -12.76
CA LEU A 91 -10.67 5.64 -12.17
C LEU A 91 -10.84 6.77 -13.20
N ILE A 92 -9.83 6.97 -14.07
CA ILE A 92 -9.91 7.94 -15.17
C ILE A 92 -11.02 7.56 -16.15
N ALA A 93 -11.15 6.27 -16.49
CA ALA A 93 -12.23 5.78 -17.33
C ALA A 93 -13.60 6.02 -16.69
N LEU A 94 -13.73 5.84 -15.38
CA LEU A 94 -14.96 6.12 -14.64
C LEU A 94 -15.32 7.62 -14.66
N LEU A 95 -14.32 8.50 -14.61
CA LEU A 95 -14.48 9.95 -14.76
C LEU A 95 -14.85 10.38 -16.17
N ALA A 96 -14.31 9.70 -17.19
CA ALA A 96 -14.55 10.02 -18.59
C ALA A 96 -15.94 9.58 -19.09
N LEU A 97 -16.60 8.64 -18.38
CA LEU A 97 -17.92 8.18 -18.75
C LEU A 97 -18.99 9.28 -18.55
N PRO A 98 -19.77 9.61 -19.59
CA PRO A 98 -20.79 10.65 -19.51
C PRO A 98 -21.95 10.24 -18.60
N ALA A 99 -22.67 11.23 -18.08
CA ALA A 99 -23.86 11.01 -17.27
C ALA A 99 -24.95 10.29 -18.12
N GLY A 100 -25.61 9.29 -17.52
CA GLY A 100 -26.59 8.45 -18.21
C GLY A 100 -25.99 7.38 -19.12
N GLY A 101 -26.72 6.27 -19.33
CA GLY A 101 -26.50 5.37 -20.47
C GLY A 101 -25.24 4.49 -20.51
N TYR A 102 -24.65 4.05 -19.39
CA TYR A 102 -23.47 3.14 -19.40
C TYR A 102 -23.40 2.24 -18.16
N ASN A 103 -24.54 1.68 -17.75
CA ASN A 103 -24.67 0.96 -16.49
C ASN A 103 -23.76 -0.27 -16.39
N TRP A 104 -23.70 -1.06 -17.46
CA TRP A 104 -22.81 -2.23 -17.54
C TRP A 104 -21.33 -1.83 -17.64
N GLY A 105 -20.99 -0.76 -18.38
CA GLY A 105 -19.61 -0.26 -18.45
C GLY A 105 -19.10 0.22 -17.08
N ARG A 106 -19.93 0.98 -16.35
CA ARG A 106 -19.63 1.39 -14.96
C ARG A 106 -19.50 0.20 -14.02
N PHE A 107 -20.37 -0.81 -14.17
CA PHE A 107 -20.28 -2.04 -13.40
C PHE A 107 -18.97 -2.78 -13.66
N SER A 108 -18.59 -2.99 -14.93
CA SER A 108 -17.34 -3.67 -15.30
C SER A 108 -16.11 -2.94 -14.75
N ILE A 109 -16.03 -1.61 -14.94
CA ILE A 109 -14.92 -0.80 -14.43
C ILE A 109 -14.87 -0.84 -12.90
N SER A 110 -16.02 -0.67 -12.22
CA SER A 110 -16.08 -0.72 -10.76
C SER A 110 -15.73 -2.10 -10.21
N THR A 111 -16.11 -3.17 -10.92
CA THR A 111 -15.74 -4.56 -10.60
C THR A 111 -14.24 -4.76 -10.75
N MET A 112 -13.61 -4.23 -11.80
CA MET A 112 -12.16 -4.29 -11.97
C MET A 112 -11.42 -3.50 -10.89
N ILE A 113 -11.87 -2.28 -10.55
CA ILE A 113 -11.28 -1.50 -9.45
C ILE A 113 -11.44 -2.25 -8.13
N SER A 114 -12.60 -2.84 -7.88
CA SER A 114 -12.84 -3.60 -6.65
C SER A 114 -12.00 -4.88 -6.60
N GLY A 115 -11.76 -5.49 -7.76
CA GLY A 115 -10.97 -6.70 -7.92
C GLY A 115 -9.47 -6.48 -8.12
N TYR A 116 -8.96 -5.26 -7.90
CA TYR A 116 -7.56 -4.90 -8.14
C TYR A 116 -6.57 -5.83 -7.39
N PRO A 117 -5.31 -5.93 -7.86
CA PRO A 117 -4.28 -6.69 -7.16
C PRO A 117 -3.95 -6.03 -5.80
N TYR A 118 -4.56 -6.55 -4.74
CA TYR A 118 -4.39 -6.01 -3.39
C TYR A 118 -2.98 -6.29 -2.84
N PHE A 119 -2.17 -5.25 -2.63
CA PHE A 119 -0.75 -5.37 -2.27
C PHE A 119 -0.46 -5.18 -0.78
N HIS A 120 -1.47 -5.07 0.08
CA HIS A 120 -1.26 -4.86 1.52
C HIS A 120 -0.37 -5.92 2.20
N PRO A 121 -0.50 -7.23 1.90
CA PRO A 121 0.41 -8.23 2.47
C PRO A 121 1.88 -7.97 2.14
N ILE A 122 2.18 -7.44 0.95
CA ILE A 122 3.53 -7.09 0.50
C ILE A 122 4.08 -5.94 1.35
N VAL A 123 3.28 -4.89 1.59
CA VAL A 123 3.71 -3.75 2.42
C VAL A 123 3.95 -4.16 3.88
N VAL A 124 3.12 -5.06 4.42
CA VAL A 124 3.32 -5.60 5.77
C VAL A 124 4.62 -6.43 5.85
N ALA A 125 4.87 -7.29 4.85
CA ALA A 125 6.12 -8.02 4.76
C ALA A 125 7.32 -7.08 4.63
N TRP A 126 7.21 -6.04 3.80
CA TRP A 126 8.25 -5.04 3.58
C TRP A 126 8.59 -4.25 4.85
N LEU A 127 7.58 -3.88 5.64
CA LEU A 127 7.77 -3.25 6.95
C LEU A 127 8.48 -4.20 7.94
N SER A 128 8.12 -5.47 7.92
CA SER A 128 8.72 -6.51 8.76
C SER A 128 10.20 -6.72 8.44
N GLU A 129 10.53 -6.82 7.15
CA GLU A 129 11.91 -7.00 6.67
C GLU A 129 12.79 -5.78 6.96
N ASN A 130 12.23 -4.58 6.88
CA ASN A 130 12.92 -3.33 7.20
C ASN A 130 12.98 -3.02 8.71
N THR A 131 12.53 -3.94 9.56
CA THR A 131 12.63 -3.80 11.01
C THR A 131 13.43 -4.97 11.60
N PHE A 132 14.64 -4.65 12.09
CA PHE A 132 15.60 -5.60 12.64
C PHE A 132 15.14 -6.24 13.96
N ASP A 133 14.74 -5.40 14.93
CA ASP A 133 14.36 -5.85 16.27
C ASP A 133 12.94 -6.41 16.30
N VAL A 134 12.76 -7.60 16.89
CA VAL A 134 11.47 -8.29 17.03
C VAL A 134 10.45 -7.43 17.77
N LYS A 135 10.86 -6.71 18.83
CA LYS A 135 9.97 -5.82 19.58
C LYS A 135 9.52 -4.65 18.73
N LYS A 136 10.46 -4.02 18.02
CA LYS A 136 10.16 -2.91 17.10
C LYS A 136 9.25 -3.37 15.96
N ARG A 137 9.44 -4.58 15.45
CA ARG A 137 8.62 -5.16 14.36
C ARG A 137 7.16 -5.29 14.77
N ALA A 138 6.88 -5.77 15.98
CA ALA A 138 5.52 -5.85 16.50
C ALA A 138 4.88 -4.46 16.66
N ILE A 139 5.60 -3.49 17.23
CA ILE A 139 5.12 -2.10 17.39
C ILE A 139 4.87 -1.45 16.03
N SER A 140 5.78 -1.65 15.07
CA SER A 140 5.67 -1.13 13.71
C SER A 140 4.45 -1.70 12.99
N ALA A 141 4.24 -3.01 13.06
CA ALA A 141 3.10 -3.67 12.43
C ALA A 141 1.76 -3.21 13.04
N ALA A 142 1.69 -3.07 14.37
CA ALA A 142 0.51 -2.54 15.04
C ALA A 142 0.24 -1.08 14.65
N THR A 143 1.27 -0.24 14.64
CA THR A 143 1.17 1.18 14.23
C THR A 143 0.70 1.28 12.78
N TYR A 144 1.29 0.51 11.87
CA TYR A 144 0.88 0.44 10.47
C TYR A 144 -0.58 0.03 10.34
N ASN A 145 -1.04 -0.99 11.07
CA ASN A 145 -2.43 -1.42 11.01
C ASN A 145 -3.40 -0.32 11.45
N VAL A 146 -3.11 0.38 12.55
CA VAL A 146 -3.90 1.55 13.00
C VAL A 146 -3.97 2.62 11.92
N ILE A 147 -2.86 2.91 11.25
CA ILE A 147 -2.79 3.92 10.19
C ILE A 147 -3.60 3.52 8.96
N VAL A 148 -3.56 2.24 8.56
CA VAL A 148 -4.42 1.71 7.50
C VAL A 148 -5.90 1.89 7.83
N GLN A 149 -6.29 1.65 9.09
CA GLN A 149 -7.68 1.86 9.51
C GLN A 149 -8.08 3.33 9.51
N ILE A 150 -7.17 4.26 9.83
CA ILE A 150 -7.41 5.70 9.65
C ILE A 150 -7.64 6.02 8.16
N GLY A 151 -6.85 5.43 7.26
CA GLY A 151 -7.04 5.55 5.81
C GLY A 151 -8.42 5.05 5.35
N SER A 152 -8.87 3.92 5.90
CA SER A 152 -10.20 3.38 5.68
C SER A 152 -11.31 4.35 6.12
N ILE A 153 -11.18 4.96 7.30
CA ILE A 153 -12.11 5.99 7.78
C ILE A 153 -12.14 7.18 6.80
N ILE A 154 -10.99 7.69 6.37
CA ILE A 154 -10.90 8.79 5.39
C ILE A 154 -11.60 8.40 4.09
N SER A 155 -11.33 7.21 3.57
CA SER A 155 -11.91 6.71 2.32
C SER A 155 -13.43 6.68 2.36
N SER A 156 -14.02 6.28 3.49
CA SER A 156 -15.47 6.18 3.67
C SER A 156 -16.22 7.51 3.48
N GLN A 157 -15.50 8.64 3.64
CA GLN A 157 -16.05 10.00 3.55
C GLN A 157 -15.84 10.66 2.18
N ILE A 158 -15.14 9.99 1.25
CA ILE A 158 -14.85 10.55 -0.08
C ILE A 158 -16.11 10.57 -0.95
N TYR A 159 -16.84 9.45 -0.97
CA TYR A 159 -18.11 9.37 -1.69
C TYR A 159 -19.22 9.97 -0.86
N ARG A 160 -19.86 11.01 -1.40
CA ARG A 160 -20.89 11.77 -0.71
C ARG A 160 -22.22 11.72 -1.47
N LYS A 161 -23.33 11.92 -0.74
CA LYS A 161 -24.69 11.80 -1.28
C LYS A 161 -25.01 12.86 -2.35
N ASP A 162 -24.44 14.05 -2.23
CA ASP A 162 -24.58 15.17 -3.17
C ASP A 162 -23.89 14.91 -4.52
N ASP A 163 -22.88 14.05 -4.55
CA ASP A 163 -22.14 13.66 -5.75
C ASP A 163 -22.68 12.36 -6.39
N ALA A 164 -23.73 11.77 -5.80
CA ALA A 164 -24.40 10.61 -6.36
C ALA A 164 -25.12 10.97 -7.68
N PRO A 165 -25.28 10.02 -8.62
CA PRO A 165 -24.91 8.60 -8.54
C PRO A 165 -23.52 8.27 -9.10
N TYR A 166 -22.83 9.24 -9.71
CA TYR A 166 -21.60 8.99 -10.48
C TYR A 166 -20.31 9.34 -9.74
N TYR A 167 -20.42 10.06 -8.62
CA TYR A 167 -19.33 10.39 -7.72
C TYR A 167 -18.14 11.06 -8.43
N TYR A 168 -18.41 12.00 -9.35
CA TYR A 168 -17.35 12.63 -10.16
C TYR A 168 -16.33 13.37 -9.30
N ARG A 169 -16.79 14.07 -8.25
CA ARG A 169 -15.88 14.75 -7.30
C ARG A 169 -15.08 13.73 -6.50
N GLY A 170 -15.73 12.68 -6.01
CA GLY A 170 -15.08 11.59 -5.29
C GLY A 170 -13.98 10.94 -6.13
N ASN A 171 -14.31 10.55 -7.37
CA ASN A 171 -13.38 9.92 -8.30
C ASN A 171 -12.18 10.81 -8.65
N LYS A 172 -12.36 12.14 -8.80
CA LYS A 172 -11.24 13.08 -8.98
C LYS A 172 -10.28 13.05 -7.79
N VAL A 173 -10.82 13.04 -6.57
CA VAL A 173 -10.01 12.92 -5.34
C VAL A 173 -9.27 11.59 -5.30
N LEU A 174 -9.92 10.48 -5.67
CA LEU A 174 -9.28 9.16 -5.72
C LEU A 174 -8.13 9.11 -6.72
N VAL A 175 -8.26 9.70 -7.91
CA VAL A 175 -7.17 9.82 -8.89
C VAL A 175 -6.00 10.62 -8.31
N SER A 176 -6.27 11.75 -7.66
CA SER A 176 -5.22 12.56 -7.02
C SER A 176 -4.50 11.80 -5.91
N ILE A 177 -5.22 11.04 -5.09
CA ILE A 177 -4.63 10.22 -4.02
C ILE A 177 -3.81 9.05 -4.60
N CYS A 178 -4.28 8.42 -5.67
CA CYS A 178 -3.54 7.38 -6.41
C CYS A 178 -2.25 7.94 -7.03
N ALA A 179 -2.29 9.16 -7.59
CA ALA A 179 -1.08 9.82 -8.07
C ALA A 179 -0.11 10.15 -6.92
N LEU A 180 -0.63 10.61 -5.78
CA LEU A 180 0.18 10.85 -4.59
C LEU A 180 0.81 9.56 -4.06
N SER A 181 0.07 8.44 -4.01
CA SER A 181 0.62 7.17 -3.54
C SER A 181 1.75 6.67 -4.43
N LEU A 182 1.64 6.78 -5.75
CA LEU A 182 2.74 6.50 -6.69
C LEU A 182 4.00 7.33 -6.39
N VAL A 183 3.84 8.63 -6.14
CA VAL A 183 4.96 9.50 -5.77
C VAL A 183 5.59 9.03 -4.46
N VAL A 184 4.78 8.72 -3.45
CA VAL A 184 5.28 8.24 -2.15
C VAL A 184 6.01 6.89 -2.29
N PHE A 185 5.54 5.97 -3.13
CA PHE A 185 6.25 4.72 -3.42
C PHE A 185 7.65 4.97 -3.98
N VAL A 186 7.75 5.84 -5.00
CA VAL A 186 9.05 6.18 -5.61
C VAL A 186 9.96 6.88 -4.61
N VAL A 187 9.44 7.85 -3.84
CA VAL A 187 10.21 8.57 -2.82
C VAL A 187 10.71 7.60 -1.74
N GLN A 188 9.86 6.69 -1.25
CA GLN A 188 10.23 5.71 -0.24
C GLN A 188 11.33 4.78 -0.76
N ARG A 189 11.21 4.29 -1.99
CA ARG A 189 12.25 3.46 -2.62
C ARG A 189 13.59 4.18 -2.72
N GLU A 190 13.61 5.39 -3.26
CA GLU A 190 14.84 6.16 -3.39
C GLU A 190 15.41 6.56 -2.02
N TYR A 191 14.57 6.80 -1.01
CA TYR A 191 15.01 7.04 0.35
C TYR A 191 15.72 5.83 0.95
N LEU A 192 15.14 4.63 0.85
CA LEU A 192 15.78 3.39 1.32
C LEU A 192 17.08 3.10 0.56
N ARG A 193 17.08 3.33 -0.76
CA ARG A 193 18.28 3.19 -1.60
C ARG A 193 19.39 4.17 -1.21
N TYR A 194 19.04 5.42 -0.91
CA TYR A 194 19.97 6.42 -0.41
C TYR A 194 20.58 6.02 0.93
N MET A 195 19.76 5.55 1.88
CA MET A 195 20.27 5.05 3.16
C MET A 195 21.21 3.86 2.98
N ASN A 196 20.87 2.91 2.10
CA ASN A 196 21.74 1.78 1.78
C ASN A 196 23.08 2.23 1.19
N ARG A 197 23.08 3.18 0.24
CA ARG A 197 24.31 3.73 -0.37
C ARG A 197 25.21 4.43 0.66
N ARG A 198 24.62 5.18 1.59
CA ARG A 198 25.37 5.81 2.68
C ARG A 198 26.06 4.78 3.56
N LYS A 199 25.30 3.76 3.99
CA LYS A 199 25.85 2.65 4.78
C LYS A 199 26.93 1.87 4.03
N GLU A 200 26.78 1.68 2.72
CA GLU A 200 27.78 1.02 1.89
C GLU A 200 29.08 1.82 1.80
N LYS A 201 28.98 3.14 1.64
CA LYS A 201 30.14 4.02 1.62
C LYS A 201 30.92 3.95 2.93
N GLU A 202 30.22 4.04 4.06
CA GLU A 202 30.83 3.93 5.40
C GLU A 202 31.44 2.53 5.63
N TRP A 203 30.70 1.47 5.28
CA TRP A 203 31.18 0.08 5.37
C TRP A 203 32.44 -0.19 4.54
N SER A 204 32.51 0.38 3.33
CA SER A 204 33.65 0.20 2.40
C SER A 204 34.93 0.90 2.85
N GLN A 205 34.82 1.87 3.78
CA GLN A 205 35.96 2.58 4.36
C GLN A 205 36.59 1.81 5.52
N MET A 206 35.87 0.84 6.10
CA MET A 206 36.38 -0.02 7.16
C MET A 206 37.31 -1.10 6.61
N SER A 207 38.39 -1.37 7.33
CA SER A 207 39.25 -2.52 7.07
C SER A 207 38.51 -3.84 7.31
N LYS A 208 38.97 -4.94 6.69
CA LYS A 208 38.35 -6.26 6.88
C LYS A 208 38.35 -6.71 8.35
N ALA A 209 39.37 -6.32 9.13
CA ALA A 209 39.44 -6.63 10.56
C ALA A 209 38.37 -5.86 11.35
N GLU A 210 38.16 -4.58 11.05
CA GLU A 210 37.10 -3.77 11.66
C GLU A 210 35.70 -4.26 11.29
N GLN A 211 35.48 -4.68 10.03
CA GLN A 211 34.22 -5.26 9.59
C GLN A 211 33.86 -6.54 10.36
N LEU A 212 34.85 -7.42 10.57
CA LEU A 212 34.67 -8.65 11.35
C LEU A 212 34.39 -8.35 12.82
N ALA A 213 35.12 -7.39 13.42
CA ALA A 213 34.87 -6.95 14.78
C ALA A 213 33.44 -6.40 14.94
N TYR A 214 33.01 -5.52 14.03
CA TYR A 214 31.66 -4.95 14.02
C TYR A 214 30.54 -5.99 13.86
N GLN A 215 30.76 -7.02 13.06
CA GLN A 215 29.81 -8.14 12.91
C GLN A 215 29.75 -9.03 14.16
N SER A 216 30.89 -9.19 14.84
CA SER A 216 30.99 -10.02 16.05
C SER A 216 30.41 -9.37 17.30
N ASP A 217 30.27 -8.05 17.33
CA ASP A 217 29.68 -7.34 18.47
C ASP A 217 28.15 -7.51 18.49
N GLN A 218 27.70 -8.48 19.30
CA GLN A 218 26.28 -8.78 19.51
C GLN A 218 25.58 -7.74 20.39
N ALA A 219 26.30 -7.08 21.31
CA ALA A 219 25.71 -6.11 22.23
C ALA A 219 25.35 -4.80 21.50
N GLU A 220 26.26 -4.31 20.66
CA GLU A 220 25.96 -3.21 19.73
C GLU A 220 24.92 -3.62 18.69
N ARG A 221 24.87 -4.90 18.32
CA ARG A 221 23.88 -5.40 17.35
C ARG A 221 22.45 -5.18 17.78
N GLU A 222 22.16 -5.51 19.03
CA GLU A 222 20.83 -5.35 19.60
C GLU A 222 20.47 -3.88 19.84
N ASN A 223 21.46 -3.04 20.18
CA ASN A 223 21.26 -1.61 20.43
C ASN A 223 20.99 -0.82 19.14
N ASP A 224 21.81 -1.01 18.11
CA ASP A 224 21.76 -0.20 16.88
C ASP A 224 20.67 -0.65 15.90
N GLY A 225 20.42 -1.97 15.82
CA GLY A 225 19.43 -2.58 14.94
C GLY A 225 19.46 -2.03 13.50
N ASN A 226 18.41 -1.30 13.11
CA ASN A 226 18.26 -0.71 11.78
C ASN A 226 19.35 0.30 11.40
N LYS A 227 20.09 0.86 12.37
CA LYS A 227 21.17 1.83 12.09
C LYS A 227 22.47 1.18 11.64
N ARG A 228 22.62 -0.13 11.90
CA ARG A 228 23.86 -0.84 11.60
C ARG A 228 24.24 -0.78 10.12
N LEU A 229 25.54 -0.75 9.86
CA LEU A 229 26.10 -0.65 8.51
C LEU A 229 25.95 -1.93 7.68
N ASP A 230 25.94 -3.10 8.34
CA ASP A 230 25.71 -4.41 7.73
C ASP A 230 24.22 -4.72 7.49
N PHE A 231 23.30 -3.96 8.09
CA PHE A 231 21.87 -4.06 7.80
C PHE A 231 21.48 -3.31 6.53
N ARG A 232 20.88 -4.05 5.57
CA ARG A 232 20.40 -3.50 4.29
C ARG A 232 18.88 -3.44 4.25
N PHE A 233 18.37 -2.25 3.98
CA PHE A 233 16.94 -2.05 3.74
C PHE A 233 16.55 -2.73 2.42
N GLN A 234 15.43 -3.45 2.44
CA GLN A 234 14.78 -3.95 1.24
C GLN A 234 13.99 -2.82 0.60
N TYR A 235 13.93 -2.78 -0.73
CA TYR A 235 13.18 -1.78 -1.50
C TYR A 235 12.40 -2.41 -2.65
#